data_AF-A0A1Q7XTJ9-F1
#
_entry.id   AF-A0A1Q7XTJ9-F1
#
_cell.length_a   1.000
_cell.length_b   1.000
_cell.length_c   1.000
_cell.angle_alpha   90.00
_cell.angle_beta   90.00
_cell.angle_gamma   90.00
#
_symmetry.space_group_name_H-M   'P 1'
#
loop_
_entity.id
_entity.type
_entity.pdbx_description
1 polymer ?
#
loop_
_entity_poly.entity_id
_entity_poly.type
_entity_poly.pdbx_seq_one_letter_code
_entity_poly.pdbx_strand_id
1 'polypeptide(L)' 'NDIVRRVYEHKHKLVPGFTSKYNITRLVYFEETNDIQVALAREKQLKGWVRQKKIALIESANPKWMDLSAAWSKDEIFR' A
#
# COMPACT_ATOMS: atom_id res chain seq x y z
N ASN A 1 -2.52 -11.55 5.77
CA ASN A 1 -2.05 -10.20 5.40
C ASN A 1 -2.44 -10.00 3.94
N ASP A 2 -3.68 -9.55 3.70
CA ASP A 2 -4.26 -9.50 2.36
C ASP A 2 -4.28 -8.04 1.90
N ILE A 3 -3.38 -7.70 0.97
CA ILE A 3 -3.25 -6.33 0.45
C ILE A 3 -4.49 -5.91 -0.33
N VAL A 4 -5.12 -6.84 -1.03
CA VAL A 4 -6.25 -6.57 -1.90
C VAL A 4 -7.47 -6.18 -1.09
N ARG A 5 -7.78 -6.97 -0.06
CA ARG A 5 -8.84 -6.64 0.91
C ARG A 5 -8.61 -5.26 1.54
N ARG A 6 -7.38 -4.95 1.97
CA ARG A 6 -7.07 -3.66 2.61
C ARG A 6 -7.22 -2.48 1.66
N VAL A 7 -6.77 -2.62 0.42
CA VAL A 7 -6.97 -1.60 -0.61
C VAL A 7 -8.46 -1.37 -0.85
N TYR A 8 -9.26 -2.42 -0.96
CA TYR A 8 -10.71 -2.32 -1.09
C TYR A 8 -11.33 -1.58 0.10
N GLU A 9 -11.00 -1.96 1.33
CA GLU A 9 -11.46 -1.29 2.55
C GLU A 9 -11.10 0.21 2.55
N HIS A 10 -9.91 0.59 2.09
CA HIS A 10 -9.48 1.98 2.00
C HIS A 10 -10.23 2.74 0.89
N LYS A 11 -10.34 2.18 -0.32
CA LYS A 11 -11.03 2.78 -1.47
C LYS A 11 -12.51 3.05 -1.16
N HIS A 12 -13.15 2.14 -0.42
CA HIS A 12 -14.55 2.24 -0.02
C HIS A 12 -14.76 2.83 1.38
N LYS A 13 -13.69 3.25 2.07
CA LYS A 13 -13.71 3.84 3.41
C LYS A 13 -14.48 3.01 4.45
N LEU A 14 -14.40 1.68 4.34
CA LEU A 14 -15.17 0.75 5.17
C LEU A 14 -14.70 0.70 6.61
N VAL A 15 -13.43 1.06 6.85
CA VAL A 15 -12.84 1.11 8.18
C VAL A 15 -12.65 2.57 8.59
N PRO A 16 -13.30 3.03 9.68
CA PRO A 16 -13.08 4.38 10.20
C PRO A 16 -11.65 4.49 10.76
N GLY A 17 -10.97 5.61 10.47
CA GLY A 17 -9.60 5.83 10.91
C GLY A 17 -8.83 6.84 10.07
N PHE A 18 -7.50 6.82 10.18
CA PHE A 18 -6.61 7.75 9.48
C PHE A 18 -6.82 7.76 7.97
N THR A 19 -6.92 6.59 7.36
CA THR A 19 -7.04 6.44 5.90
C THR A 19 -8.37 6.98 5.38
N SER A 20 -9.47 6.71 6.08
CA SER A 20 -10.79 7.28 5.77
C SER A 20 -10.83 8.81 6.00
N LYS A 21 -10.29 9.30 7.13
CA LYS A 21 -10.24 10.73 7.46
C LYS A 21 -9.47 11.57 6.44
N TYR A 22 -8.36 11.05 5.93
CA TYR A 22 -7.48 11.77 5.00
C TYR A 22 -7.63 11.34 3.54
N ASN A 23 -8.69 10.59 3.19
CA ASN A 23 -8.96 10.12 1.83
C ASN A 23 -7.78 9.37 1.17
N ILE A 24 -7.09 8.53 1.94
CA ILE A 24 -5.93 7.77 1.46
C ILE A 24 -6.43 6.50 0.75
N THR A 25 -6.56 6.57 -0.57
CA THR A 25 -7.16 5.51 -1.40
C THR A 25 -6.23 4.92 -2.46
N ARG A 26 -5.07 5.54 -2.72
CA ARG A 26 -4.13 5.12 -3.77
C ARG A 26 -3.02 4.24 -3.21
N LEU A 27 -2.80 3.08 -3.82
CA LEU A 27 -1.65 2.24 -3.54
C LEU A 27 -0.53 2.60 -4.50
N VAL A 28 0.52 3.28 -4.02
CA VAL A 28 1.62 3.74 -4.89
C VAL A 28 2.89 2.90 -4.76
N TYR A 29 2.98 2.06 -3.73
CA TYR A 29 4.12 1.18 -3.48
C TYR A 29 3.72 0.02 -2.56
N PHE A 30 4.20 -1.18 -2.86
CA PHE A 30 4.16 -2.34 -1.98
C PHE A 30 5.36 -3.26 -2.29
N GLU A 31 5.73 -4.09 -1.33
CA GLU A 31 6.76 -5.13 -1.47
C GLU A 31 6.16 -6.46 -1.04
N GLU A 32 6.46 -7.54 -1.77
CA GLU A 32 6.09 -8.90 -1.41
C GLU A 32 7.32 -9.64 -0.91
N THR A 33 7.15 -10.44 0.14
CA THR A 33 8.23 -11.23 0.74
C THR A 33 7.70 -12.59 1.16
N ASN A 34 8.51 -13.62 1.00
CA ASN A 34 8.15 -14.99 1.40
C ASN A 34 8.34 -15.27 2.89
N ASP A 35 8.93 -14.33 3.65
CA ASP A 35 9.20 -14.47 5.08
C ASP A 35 8.55 -13.33 5.86
N ILE A 36 7.70 -13.70 6.84
CA ILE A 36 7.01 -12.76 7.72
C ILE A 36 7.97 -11.92 8.58
N GLN A 37 9.10 -12.47 9.01
CA GLN A 37 10.09 -11.74 9.79
C GLN A 37 10.76 -10.65 8.97
N VAL A 38 11.05 -10.96 7.70
CA VAL A 38 11.58 -9.98 6.74
C VAL A 38 10.54 -8.88 6.49
N ALA A 39 9.28 -9.24 6.28
CA ALA A 39 8.19 -8.27 6.11
C ALA A 39 8.07 -7.32 7.31
N LEU A 40 8.09 -7.85 8.54
CA LEU A 40 7.98 -7.06 9.77
C LEU A 40 9.18 -6.13 9.97
N ALA A 41 10.39 -6.64 9.76
CA ALA A 41 11.61 -5.85 9.84
C ALA A 41 11.61 -4.71 8.82
N ARG A 42 11.18 -5.00 7.58
CA ARG A 42 11.07 -4.02 6.50
C ARG A 42 10.00 -2.97 6.80
N GLU A 43 8.83 -3.37 7.28
CA GLU A 43 7.78 -2.43 7.70
C GLU A 43 8.28 -1.50 8.80
N LYS A 44 8.96 -2.04 9.83
CA LYS A 44 9.54 -1.24 10.92
C LYS A 44 10.60 -0.26 10.41
N GLN A 45 11.47 -0.72 9.51
CA GLN A 45 12.48 0.11 8.87
C GLN A 45 11.84 1.28 8.10
N LEU A 46 10.84 0.99 7.26
CA LEU A 46 10.14 2.02 6.50
C LEU A 46 9.39 2.99 7.40
N LYS A 47 8.73 2.54 8.48
CA LYS A 47 8.05 3.43 9.43
C LYS A 47 9.01 4.47 10.03
N GLY A 48 10.25 4.08 10.33
CA GLY A 48 11.30 4.96 10.85
C GLY A 48 11.95 5.90 9.83
N TRP A 49 11.66 5.78 8.53
CA TRP A 49 12.26 6.65 7.53
C TRP A 49 11.64 8.05 7.50
N VAL A 50 12.51 9.04 7.23
CA VAL A 50 12.10 10.38 6.85
C VAL A 50 11.30 10.36 5.55
N ARG A 51 10.42 11.35 5.38
CA ARG A 51 9.53 11.45 4.22
C ARG A 51 10.27 11.43 2.89
N GLN A 52 11.39 12.15 2.78
CA GLN A 52 12.19 12.23 1.55
C GLN A 52 12.70 10.86 1.10
N LYS A 53 13.12 10.00 2.03
CA LYS A 53 13.61 8.66 1.72
C LYS A 53 12.48 7.74 1.24
N LYS A 54 11.28 7.88 1.81
CA LYS A 54 10.08 7.18 1.32
C LYS A 54 9.69 7.63 -0.08
N ILE A 55 9.75 8.93 -0.35
CA ILE A 55 9.48 9.51 -1.68
C ILE A 55 10.47 8.95 -2.70
N ALA A 56 11.77 8.98 -2.42
CA ALA A 56 12.78 8.45 -3.33
C ALA A 56 12.58 6.96 -3.63
N LEU A 57 12.18 6.17 -2.63
CA LEU A 57 11.83 4.76 -2.84
C LEU A 57 10.63 4.60 -3.78
N ILE A 58 9.56 5.35 -3.54
CA ILE A 58 8.36 5.32 -4.39
C ILE A 58 8.72 5.75 -5.81
N GLU A 59 9.44 6.86 -5.98
CA GLU A 59 9.81 7.39 -7.30
C GLU A 59 10.74 6.46 -8.08
N SER A 60 11.59 5.70 -7.40
CA SER A 60 12.46 4.70 -8.04
C SER A 60 11.69 3.56 -8.70
N ALA A 61 10.53 3.19 -8.15
CA ALA A 61 9.70 2.09 -8.63
C ALA A 61 8.46 2.57 -9.42
N ASN A 62 7.94 3.74 -9.08
CA ASN A 62 6.69 4.30 -9.58
C ASN A 62 6.82 5.84 -9.72
N PRO A 63 7.61 6.31 -10.69
CA PRO A 63 7.92 7.75 -10.86
C PRO A 63 6.69 8.59 -11.18
N LYS A 64 5.67 7.98 -11.79
CA LYS A 64 4.39 8.65 -12.12
C LYS A 64 3.37 8.59 -10.98
N TRP A 65 3.75 7.98 -9.85
CA TRP A 65 2.88 7.77 -8.70
C TRP A 65 1.58 7.03 -9.04
N MET A 66 1.54 6.23 -10.09
CA MET A 66 0.32 5.54 -10.55
C MET A 66 -0.29 4.73 -9.41
N ASP A 67 -1.63 4.67 -9.33
CA ASP A 67 -2.28 3.74 -8.41
C ASP A 67 -2.07 2.31 -8.95
N LEU A 68 -1.20 1.55 -8.29
CA LEU A 68 -0.87 0.17 -8.62
C LEU A 68 -2.08 -0.77 -8.48
N SER A 69 -3.10 -0.32 -7.76
CA SER A 69 -4.35 -1.05 -7.58
C SER A 69 -5.49 -0.53 -8.47
N ALA A 70 -5.21 0.34 -9.46
CA ALA A 70 -6.25 0.94 -10.29
C ALA A 70 -7.09 -0.12 -11.04
N ALA A 71 -6.44 -1.18 -11.53
CA ALA A 71 -7.09 -2.26 -12.25
C ALA A 71 -7.66 -3.37 -11.35
N TRP A 72 -7.40 -3.32 -10.04
CA TRP A 72 -7.83 -4.37 -9.10
C TRP A 72 -9.36 -4.31 -8.92
N SER A 73 -10.08 -5.12 -9.70
CA SER A 73 -11.52 -5.27 -9.62
C SER A 73 -11.88 -6.54 -8.85
N LYS A 74 -13.02 -6.53 -8.13
CA LYS A 74 -13.51 -7.71 -7.39
C LYS A 74 -13.55 -8.97 -8.25
N ASP A 75 -13.81 -8.83 -9.55
CA ASP A 75 -14.00 -9.94 -10.49
C ASP A 75 -12.69 -10.66 -10.87
N GLU A 76 -11.52 -10.01 -10.70
CA GLU A 76 -10.21 -10.63 -10.93
C GLU A 76 -9.61 -11.25 -9.66
N ILE A 77 -10.09 -10.82 -8.49
CA ILE A 77 -9.47 -11.10 -7.19
C ILE A 77 -10.08 -12.33 -6.50
N PHE A 78 -11.36 -12.61 -6.76
CA PHE A 78 -12.11 -13.72 -6.15
C PHE A 78 -12.43 -14.85 -7.15
N ARG A 79 -11.68 -14.94 -8.26
CA ARG A 79 -11.71 -16.12 -9.14
C ARG A 79 -10.91 -17.27 -8.54
#